data_AF-A0A8K0HJQ7-F1
#
_entry.id   AF-A0A8K0HJQ7-F1
#
_cell.length_a   1.000
_cell.length_b   1.000
_cell.length_c   1.000
_cell.angle_alpha   90.00
_cell.angle_beta   90.00
_cell.angle_gamma   90.00
#
_symmetry.space_group_name_H-M   'P 1'
#
loop_
_entity.id
_entity.type
_entity.pdbx_description
1 polymer ?
#
loop_
_entity_poly.entity_id
_entity_poly.type
_entity_poly.pdbx_seq_one_letter_code
_entity_poly.pdbx_strand_id
1 'polypeptide(L)'
;MNNSGSTTLLRNRRFESFFNTSSVPSFKVKPQVLVKETFQRLKTDNDLDDDGWVSTVISCIRIVACFVTMMITTLIWALIMLVLLPWPYERIKQGNVYGHVTGRLLMWILGNPITLEGAEFSNKRAIYICNHASPLDIFLVMWLTPAGTVGIAKKEIIWYPLFGQLYVLANHLRIDRSNPTAAIESMKEAAGAVVRNNLSLIIFPEGTRSKNGRLLPFKKGFVHLALQSGLPIVPMVLTGTHLAWRKGSLHVRPAPLTVRYLEPIITHNWTADKVDEYVKMVLSPPSISVSTLQSLVLGLFDFRVTYRLAYIASNFDHPYVPRDLKLEGYVPVSLSQSTIVGVYLLSSLLVFSIVWIFSGRSPKRSSIDRWLMCWWAFTGLTHMIVEGFFVFSPEFFKDKTAFYLAEVWKEYSKGDSRYAGRDAGVVAVEGITAVLEGPACLLAIYAIATGKPYSYILQFTISLGQLYGTAVYFITSLLEGDNFAASPYYYYAYYVTANASWVVIPTLICIRCWKKICAPAAFQGAKKTKSR
;
A
#
# COMPACT_ATOMS: atom_id res chain seq x y z
N MET A 1 69.83 29.21 16.72
CA MET A 1 70.50 28.22 15.85
C MET A 1 69.88 26.86 16.16
N ASN A 2 69.02 26.35 15.28
CA ASN A 2 68.59 24.95 15.33
C ASN A 2 68.10 24.53 13.93
N ASN A 3 68.88 23.62 13.35
CA ASN A 3 68.44 22.52 12.48
C ASN A 3 67.22 21.82 13.12
N SER A 4 66.30 21.14 12.44
CA SER A 4 66.22 20.58 11.09
C SER A 4 64.83 19.93 10.93
N GLY A 5 64.36 19.79 9.69
CA GLY A 5 63.57 18.61 9.29
C GLY A 5 62.16 18.86 8.75
N SER A 6 62.05 18.84 7.40
CA SER A 6 61.08 18.04 6.61
C SER A 6 59.57 18.34 6.80
N THR A 7 58.72 18.59 5.79
CA THR A 7 58.71 18.17 4.38
C THR A 7 57.57 18.87 3.62
N THR A 8 57.92 19.44 2.46
CA THR A 8 57.22 19.46 1.15
C THR A 8 55.71 19.69 1.06
N LEU A 9 55.33 20.85 0.50
CA LEU A 9 53.99 21.22 0.02
C LEU A 9 53.95 21.20 -1.52
N LEU A 10 52.99 20.47 -2.08
CA LEU A 10 52.75 20.25 -3.51
C LEU A 10 52.13 21.48 -4.21
N ARG A 11 52.73 21.92 -5.32
CA ARG A 11 52.03 22.64 -6.40
C ARG A 11 52.80 22.50 -7.73
N ASN A 12 52.26 21.73 -8.68
CA ASN A 12 52.69 21.65 -10.09
C ASN A 12 51.43 21.63 -10.96
N ARG A 13 51.21 22.57 -11.88
CA ARG A 13 51.76 22.77 -13.25
C ARG A 13 50.99 21.99 -14.34
N ARG A 14 50.57 22.77 -15.34
CA ARG A 14 50.18 22.48 -16.74
C ARG A 14 48.75 21.99 -17.06
N PHE A 15 47.94 22.96 -17.47
CA PHE A 15 46.93 22.86 -18.54
C PHE A 15 47.59 22.40 -19.84
N GLU A 16 47.10 21.28 -20.39
CA GLU A 16 47.10 20.83 -21.80
C GLU A 16 47.15 19.29 -21.84
N SER A 17 46.00 18.64 -21.60
CA SER A 17 45.79 17.24 -22.00
C SER A 17 44.30 16.85 -22.11
N PHE A 18 43.38 17.81 -22.33
CA PHE A 18 41.94 17.54 -22.29
C PHE A 18 41.25 17.43 -23.65
N PHE A 19 41.99 17.37 -24.75
CA PHE A 19 41.43 17.15 -26.09
C PHE A 19 42.27 16.15 -26.89
N ASN A 20 42.10 14.84 -26.60
CA ASN A 20 42.18 13.78 -27.60
C ASN A 20 41.86 12.41 -26.98
N THR A 21 40.59 11.99 -27.08
CA THR A 21 40.22 10.57 -27.22
C THR A 21 39.01 10.46 -28.13
N SER A 22 39.30 10.47 -29.43
CA SER A 22 38.46 9.86 -30.46
C SER A 22 38.40 8.35 -30.19
N SER A 23 37.25 7.86 -29.70
CA SER A 23 36.71 6.49 -29.93
C SER A 23 35.64 6.13 -28.89
N VAL A 24 34.48 6.79 -28.95
CA VAL A 24 33.25 6.22 -28.38
C VAL A 24 32.58 5.44 -29.52
N PRO A 25 32.35 4.11 -29.42
CA PRO A 25 31.61 3.40 -30.44
C PRO A 25 30.19 3.94 -30.45
N SER A 26 29.77 4.56 -31.57
CA SER A 26 28.38 4.93 -31.76
C SER A 26 27.54 3.66 -31.88
N PHE A 27 26.96 3.18 -30.79
CA PHE A 27 25.88 2.21 -30.87
C PHE A 27 24.64 2.91 -31.42
N LYS A 28 24.57 3.01 -32.76
CA LYS A 28 23.33 3.29 -33.48
C LYS A 28 22.44 2.05 -33.38
N VAL A 29 21.79 1.85 -32.24
CA VAL A 29 20.64 0.95 -32.19
C VAL A 29 19.52 1.64 -32.94
N LYS A 30 19.17 1.15 -34.13
CA LYS A 30 18.04 1.65 -34.91
C LYS A 30 16.77 1.53 -34.05
N PRO A 31 16.02 2.62 -33.81
CA PRO A 31 14.81 2.59 -32.97
C PRO A 31 13.80 1.52 -33.39
N GLN A 32 13.75 1.20 -34.68
CA GLN A 32 12.86 0.18 -35.22
C GLN A 32 13.15 -1.25 -34.76
N VAL A 33 14.39 -1.58 -34.38
CA VAL A 33 14.78 -2.94 -33.95
C VAL A 33 14.36 -3.18 -32.51
N LEU A 34 14.63 -2.22 -31.60
CA LEU A 34 14.20 -2.26 -30.21
C LEU A 34 12.66 -2.31 -30.10
N VAL A 35 11.98 -1.54 -30.95
CA VAL A 35 10.51 -1.57 -31.08
C VAL A 35 10.07 -2.97 -31.50
N LYS A 36 10.65 -3.57 -32.55
CA LYS A 36 10.27 -4.90 -33.04
C LYS A 36 10.46 -5.99 -31.98
N GLU A 37 11.58 -6.02 -31.27
CA GLU A 37 11.87 -7.00 -30.21
C GLU A 37 10.97 -6.82 -28.99
N THR A 38 10.66 -5.57 -28.61
CA THR A 38 9.70 -5.28 -27.53
C THR A 38 8.28 -5.66 -27.94
N PHE A 39 7.89 -5.43 -29.20
CA PHE A 39 6.62 -5.88 -29.77
C PHE A 39 6.52 -7.40 -29.92
N GLN A 40 7.65 -8.10 -30.10
CA GLN A 40 7.70 -9.56 -30.15
C GLN A 40 7.50 -10.16 -28.75
N ARG A 41 8.08 -9.56 -27.70
CA ARG A 41 7.81 -9.89 -26.28
C ARG A 41 6.36 -9.66 -25.85
N LEU A 42 5.70 -8.62 -26.38
CA LEU A 42 4.26 -8.38 -26.16
C LEU A 42 3.34 -9.32 -26.95
N LYS A 43 3.87 -10.03 -27.96
CA LYS A 43 3.10 -10.98 -28.78
C LYS A 43 3.00 -12.38 -28.12
N THR A 44 3.90 -12.68 -27.19
CA THR A 44 3.93 -13.88 -26.34
C THR A 44 3.16 -13.69 -25.02
N ASP A 45 2.13 -12.83 -25.01
CA ASP A 45 1.36 -12.45 -23.82
C ASP A 45 0.37 -13.51 -23.29
N ASN A 46 0.30 -14.67 -23.96
CA ASN A 46 -0.42 -15.87 -23.49
C ASN A 46 0.36 -16.62 -22.40
N ASP A 47 1.66 -16.36 -22.22
CA ASP A 47 2.50 -17.01 -21.19
C ASP A 47 2.52 -16.25 -19.85
N LEU A 48 1.78 -15.14 -19.73
CA LEU A 48 1.75 -14.32 -18.50
C LEU A 48 0.80 -14.83 -17.41
N ASP A 49 0.05 -15.90 -17.68
CA ASP A 49 -0.83 -16.58 -16.72
C ASP A 49 -0.23 -17.94 -16.25
N ASP A 50 1.01 -18.27 -16.65
CA ASP A 50 1.73 -19.49 -16.24
C ASP A 50 2.44 -19.32 -14.87
N ASP A 51 1.89 -18.45 -14.03
CA ASP A 51 2.34 -18.26 -12.66
C ASP A 51 1.72 -19.41 -11.84
N GLY A 52 2.55 -20.36 -11.40
CA GLY A 52 2.13 -21.59 -10.72
C GLY A 52 1.07 -21.42 -9.62
N TRP A 53 0.40 -22.51 -9.24
CA TRP A 53 -0.83 -22.54 -8.43
C TRP A 53 -0.90 -21.55 -7.25
N VAL A 54 0.22 -21.25 -6.57
CA VAL A 54 0.32 -20.26 -5.49
C VAL A 54 -0.11 -18.86 -5.92
N SER A 55 0.31 -18.38 -7.10
CA SER A 55 -0.08 -17.06 -7.64
C SER A 55 -1.58 -16.98 -7.85
N THR A 56 -2.17 -18.05 -8.39
CA THR A 56 -3.62 -18.17 -8.56
C THR A 56 -4.35 -18.13 -7.22
N VAL A 57 -3.84 -18.81 -6.18
CA VAL A 57 -4.44 -18.74 -4.83
C VAL A 57 -4.35 -17.31 -4.26
N ILE A 58 -3.19 -16.66 -4.36
CA ILE A 58 -3.02 -15.26 -3.90
C ILE A 58 -3.96 -14.31 -4.64
N SER A 59 -4.07 -14.46 -5.96
CA SER A 59 -5.02 -13.73 -6.80
C SER A 59 -6.45 -13.91 -6.30
N CYS A 60 -6.88 -15.16 -6.08
CA CYS A 60 -8.21 -15.47 -5.55
C CYS A 60 -8.45 -14.82 -4.18
N ILE A 61 -7.48 -14.92 -3.25
CA ILE A 61 -7.57 -14.27 -1.94
C ILE A 61 -7.74 -12.76 -2.08
N ARG A 62 -6.97 -12.11 -2.96
CA ARG A 62 -7.06 -10.67 -3.21
C ARG A 62 -8.40 -10.26 -3.81
N ILE A 63 -8.92 -11.03 -4.77
CA ILE A 63 -10.24 -10.78 -5.37
C ILE A 63 -11.33 -10.89 -4.31
N VAL A 64 -11.29 -11.95 -3.48
CA VAL A 64 -12.25 -12.14 -2.39
C VAL A 64 -12.14 -11.00 -1.38
N ALA A 65 -10.93 -10.62 -0.97
CA ALA A 65 -10.72 -9.49 -0.06
C ALA A 65 -11.23 -8.16 -0.65
N CYS A 66 -11.00 -7.90 -1.93
CA CYS A 66 -11.54 -6.72 -2.64
C CYS A 66 -13.07 -6.75 -2.66
N PHE A 67 -13.66 -7.91 -2.95
CA PHE A 67 -15.11 -8.05 -3.02
C PHE A 67 -15.77 -7.86 -1.64
N VAL A 68 -15.23 -8.47 -0.59
CA VAL A 68 -15.69 -8.30 0.79
C VAL A 68 -15.55 -6.84 1.23
N THR A 69 -14.41 -6.21 0.96
CA THR A 69 -14.17 -4.80 1.27
C THR A 69 -15.15 -3.89 0.53
N MET A 70 -15.38 -4.14 -0.76
CA MET A 70 -16.35 -3.40 -1.57
C MET A 70 -17.77 -3.59 -1.04
N MET A 71 -18.14 -4.80 -0.61
CA MET A 71 -19.46 -5.07 -0.04
C MET A 71 -19.68 -4.32 1.27
N ILE A 72 -18.72 -4.36 2.20
CA ILE A 72 -18.79 -3.65 3.48
C ILE A 72 -18.89 -2.14 3.26
N THR A 73 -17.99 -1.58 2.46
CA THR A 73 -17.98 -0.13 2.16
C THR A 73 -19.24 0.30 1.42
N THR A 74 -19.75 -0.50 0.47
CA THR A 74 -21.00 -0.22 -0.25
C THR A 74 -22.19 -0.21 0.70
N LEU A 75 -22.29 -1.15 1.62
CA LEU A 75 -23.38 -1.19 2.60
C LEU A 75 -23.38 0.05 3.49
N ILE A 76 -22.21 0.45 4.00
CA ILE A 76 -22.06 1.66 4.82
C ILE A 76 -22.52 2.89 4.04
N TRP A 77 -22.03 3.07 2.81
CA TRP A 77 -22.40 4.23 2.00
C TRP A 77 -23.83 4.20 1.49
N ALA A 78 -24.40 3.02 1.24
CA ALA A 78 -25.81 2.90 0.89
C ALA A 78 -26.70 3.44 2.01
N LEU A 79 -26.42 3.10 3.27
CA LEU A 79 -27.16 3.62 4.43
C LEU A 79 -27.03 5.15 4.54
N ILE A 80 -25.83 5.69 4.36
CA ILE A 80 -25.59 7.15 4.35
C ILE A 80 -26.38 7.82 3.22
N MET A 81 -26.33 7.27 2.02
CA MET A 81 -27.01 7.80 0.83
C MET A 81 -28.53 7.76 0.96
N LEU A 82 -29.08 6.76 1.65
CA LEU A 82 -30.52 6.65 1.93
C LEU A 82 -31.00 7.79 2.84
N VAL A 83 -30.21 8.16 3.86
CA VAL A 83 -30.49 9.35 4.68
C VAL A 83 -30.40 10.64 3.86
N LEU A 84 -29.48 10.68 2.90
CA LEU A 84 -29.24 11.84 2.03
C LEU A 84 -30.13 11.87 0.77
N LEU A 85 -31.20 11.09 0.70
CA LEU A 85 -32.13 11.07 -0.45
C LEU A 85 -32.71 12.45 -0.85
N PRO A 86 -32.97 13.39 0.08
CA PRO A 86 -33.40 14.74 -0.30
C PRO A 86 -32.30 15.62 -0.92
N TRP A 87 -31.02 15.30 -0.71
CA TRP A 87 -29.87 16.15 -1.10
C TRP A 87 -28.99 15.49 -2.18
N PRO A 88 -29.36 15.57 -3.47
CA PRO A 88 -28.63 14.91 -4.54
C PRO A 88 -27.17 15.35 -4.68
N TYR A 89 -26.85 16.60 -4.34
CA TYR A 89 -25.49 17.12 -4.40
C TYR A 89 -24.58 16.51 -3.31
N GLU A 90 -25.09 16.37 -2.09
CA GLU A 90 -24.34 15.73 -1.01
C GLU A 90 -24.13 14.24 -1.29
N ARG A 91 -25.08 13.58 -1.95
CA ARG A 91 -24.89 12.21 -2.44
C ARG A 91 -23.74 12.09 -3.44
N ILE A 92 -23.59 13.02 -4.37
CA ILE A 92 -22.45 13.03 -5.29
C ILE A 92 -21.13 13.11 -4.52
N LYS A 93 -21.01 14.06 -3.58
CA LYS A 93 -19.81 14.20 -2.74
C LYS A 93 -19.53 12.93 -1.95
N GLN A 94 -20.55 12.33 -1.33
CA GLN A 94 -20.40 11.06 -0.62
C GLN A 94 -19.96 9.93 -1.56
N GLY A 95 -20.43 9.92 -2.81
CA GLY A 95 -19.96 9.00 -3.84
C GLY A 95 -18.47 9.18 -4.15
N ASN A 96 -17.98 10.42 -4.17
CA ASN A 96 -16.54 10.69 -4.30
C ASN A 96 -15.75 10.22 -3.06
N VAL A 97 -16.25 10.48 -1.84
CA VAL A 97 -15.62 9.98 -0.59
C VAL A 97 -15.56 8.45 -0.59
N TYR A 98 -16.65 7.78 -0.99
CA TYR A 98 -16.66 6.33 -1.20
C TYR A 98 -15.57 5.91 -2.20
N GLY A 99 -15.44 6.62 -3.31
CA GLY A 99 -14.36 6.43 -4.28
C GLY A 99 -12.97 6.54 -3.67
N HIS A 100 -12.72 7.57 -2.86
CA HIS A 100 -11.43 7.75 -2.18
C HIS A 100 -11.11 6.64 -1.19
N VAL A 101 -12.09 6.21 -0.38
CA VAL A 101 -11.91 5.17 0.62
C VAL A 101 -11.78 3.80 -0.05
N THR A 102 -12.80 3.40 -0.82
CA THR A 102 -12.87 2.07 -1.44
C THR A 102 -11.81 1.92 -2.52
N GLY A 103 -11.61 2.92 -3.38
CA GLY A 103 -10.58 2.86 -4.43
C GLY A 103 -9.18 2.70 -3.85
N ARG A 104 -8.82 3.48 -2.82
CA ARG A 104 -7.52 3.37 -2.13
C ARG A 104 -7.34 1.99 -1.48
N LEU A 105 -8.36 1.50 -0.77
CA LEU A 105 -8.32 0.17 -0.15
C LEU A 105 -8.15 -0.95 -1.17
N LEU A 106 -8.87 -0.89 -2.30
CA LEU A 106 -8.76 -1.89 -3.37
C LEU A 106 -7.37 -1.89 -4.00
N MET A 107 -6.80 -0.71 -4.33
CA MET A 107 -5.43 -0.62 -4.84
C MET A 107 -4.42 -1.18 -3.85
N TRP A 108 -4.65 -0.93 -2.55
CA TRP A 108 -3.83 -1.45 -1.48
C TRP A 108 -3.90 -2.99 -1.34
N ILE A 109 -5.10 -3.57 -1.30
CA ILE A 109 -5.31 -5.04 -1.22
C ILE A 109 -4.65 -5.74 -2.41
N LEU A 110 -4.75 -5.15 -3.60
CA LEU A 110 -4.16 -5.70 -4.82
C LEU A 110 -2.63 -5.53 -4.88
N GLY A 111 -2.05 -4.71 -4.00
CA GLY A 111 -0.61 -4.47 -3.94
C GLY A 111 -0.09 -3.59 -5.07
N ASN A 112 -0.91 -2.68 -5.60
CA ASN A 112 -0.56 -1.86 -6.75
C ASN A 112 0.05 -0.52 -6.30
N PRO A 113 1.38 -0.32 -6.37
CA PRO A 113 1.97 0.98 -6.07
C PRO A 113 1.59 1.99 -7.16
N ILE A 114 1.20 3.20 -6.76
CA ILE A 114 0.71 4.24 -7.67
C ILE A 114 1.68 5.41 -7.69
N THR A 115 2.06 5.82 -8.89
CA THR A 115 2.79 7.07 -9.15
C THR A 115 1.83 8.07 -9.79
N LEU A 116 1.76 9.29 -9.25
CA LEU A 116 0.99 10.38 -9.83
C LEU A 116 1.95 11.38 -10.49
N GLU A 117 1.63 11.78 -11.72
CA GLU A 117 2.38 12.78 -12.47
C GLU A 117 1.41 13.85 -12.99
N GLY A 118 1.80 15.12 -12.99
CA GLY A 118 0.90 16.23 -13.35
C GLY A 118 -0.20 16.49 -12.32
N ALA A 119 0.02 16.13 -11.05
CA ALA A 119 -0.98 16.21 -9.99
C ALA A 119 -1.52 17.64 -9.77
N GLU A 120 -0.83 18.68 -10.20
CA GLU A 120 -1.29 20.07 -10.25
C GLU A 120 -2.58 20.28 -11.08
N PHE A 121 -2.89 19.36 -12.00
CA PHE A 121 -4.13 19.37 -12.79
C PHE A 121 -5.23 18.46 -12.20
N SER A 122 -4.94 17.72 -11.12
CA SER A 122 -5.86 16.74 -10.55
C SER A 122 -7.04 17.36 -9.79
N ASN A 123 -6.91 18.60 -9.28
CA ASN A 123 -7.92 19.24 -8.43
C ASN A 123 -8.62 20.44 -9.11
N LYS A 124 -8.90 20.35 -10.42
CA LYS A 124 -9.53 21.43 -11.20
C LYS A 124 -10.93 21.03 -11.64
N ARG A 125 -11.84 22.00 -11.76
CA ARG A 125 -13.16 21.73 -12.35
C ARG A 125 -13.00 21.48 -13.85
N ALA A 126 -13.26 20.25 -14.29
CA ALA A 126 -12.96 19.81 -15.65
C ALA A 126 -13.76 18.56 -16.07
N ILE A 127 -13.66 18.23 -17.35
CA ILE A 127 -14.00 16.92 -17.90
C ILE A 127 -12.73 16.07 -17.93
N TYR A 128 -12.62 15.12 -17.01
CA TYR A 128 -11.52 14.17 -16.94
C TYR A 128 -11.77 13.03 -17.92
N ILE A 129 -10.82 12.83 -18.84
CA ILE A 129 -10.91 11.82 -19.90
C ILE A 129 -9.80 10.80 -19.70
N CYS A 130 -10.18 9.55 -19.46
CA CYS A 130 -9.24 8.49 -19.12
C CYS A 130 -9.28 7.36 -20.17
N ASN A 131 -8.14 6.77 -20.52
CA ASN A 131 -8.14 5.49 -21.22
C ASN A 131 -8.73 4.37 -20.35
N HIS A 132 -9.24 3.32 -20.98
CA HIS A 132 -9.90 2.21 -20.28
C HIS A 132 -9.35 0.86 -20.73
N ALA A 133 -8.57 0.20 -19.88
CA ALA A 133 -7.92 -1.08 -20.17
C ALA A 133 -8.10 -2.15 -19.08
N SER A 134 -8.64 -1.81 -17.91
CA SER A 134 -8.75 -2.70 -16.75
C SER A 134 -10.06 -2.50 -15.98
N PRO A 135 -10.58 -3.54 -15.28
CA PRO A 135 -11.58 -3.34 -14.23
C PRO A 135 -11.14 -2.33 -13.16
N LEU A 136 -9.82 -2.17 -12.93
CA LEU A 136 -9.27 -1.30 -11.91
C LEU A 136 -9.44 0.19 -12.20
N ASP A 137 -9.55 0.56 -13.47
CA ASP A 137 -9.53 1.96 -13.88
C ASP A 137 -10.65 2.77 -13.21
N ILE A 138 -11.84 2.19 -13.05
CA ILE A 138 -12.96 2.90 -12.43
C ILE A 138 -12.68 3.21 -10.96
N PHE A 139 -12.14 2.25 -10.20
CA PHE A 139 -11.82 2.43 -8.78
C PHE A 139 -10.64 3.40 -8.59
N LEU A 140 -9.67 3.34 -9.48
CA LEU A 140 -8.52 4.24 -9.49
C LEU A 140 -8.96 5.69 -9.78
N VAL A 141 -9.76 5.90 -10.82
CA VAL A 141 -10.23 7.24 -11.20
C VAL A 141 -11.24 7.79 -10.18
N MET A 142 -12.10 6.95 -9.60
CA MET A 142 -12.98 7.35 -8.50
C MET A 142 -12.21 7.84 -7.27
N TRP A 143 -11.03 7.27 -6.98
CA TRP A 143 -10.17 7.72 -5.90
C TRP A 143 -9.40 9.00 -6.26
N LEU A 144 -8.97 9.17 -7.50
CA LEU A 144 -8.04 10.25 -7.84
C LEU A 144 -8.70 11.55 -8.30
N THR A 145 -10.03 11.56 -8.44
CA THR A 145 -10.77 12.74 -8.90
C THR A 145 -11.26 13.61 -7.75
N PRO A 146 -11.46 14.92 -7.99
CA PRO A 146 -11.84 15.84 -6.94
C PRO A 146 -13.31 15.64 -6.51
N ALA A 147 -13.64 16.13 -5.32
CA ALA A 147 -15.02 16.14 -4.83
C ALA A 147 -15.94 16.92 -5.78
N GLY A 148 -17.16 16.43 -5.98
CA GLY A 148 -18.10 17.01 -6.95
C GLY A 148 -17.92 16.48 -8.38
N THR A 149 -17.25 15.34 -8.55
CA THR A 149 -17.09 14.70 -9.86
C THR A 149 -18.14 13.63 -10.10
N VAL A 150 -18.84 13.68 -11.23
CA VAL A 150 -19.82 12.66 -11.62
C VAL A 150 -19.31 11.79 -12.77
N GLY A 151 -19.45 10.48 -12.63
CA GLY A 151 -19.16 9.55 -13.71
C GLY A 151 -20.31 9.47 -14.71
N ILE A 152 -19.98 9.08 -15.93
CA ILE A 152 -20.95 8.70 -16.96
C ILE A 152 -20.82 7.20 -17.27
N ALA A 153 -21.87 6.44 -17.02
CA ALA A 153 -21.91 5.00 -17.28
C ALA A 153 -23.02 4.60 -18.26
N LYS A 154 -22.99 3.35 -18.73
CA LYS A 154 -24.08 2.74 -19.50
C LYS A 154 -25.30 2.47 -18.59
N LYS A 155 -26.52 2.56 -19.11
CA LYS A 155 -27.75 2.31 -18.32
C LYS A 155 -27.75 0.95 -17.60
N GLU A 156 -27.14 -0.07 -18.21
CA GLU A 156 -27.06 -1.43 -17.67
C GLU A 156 -26.14 -1.56 -16.45
N ILE A 157 -25.43 -0.49 -16.06
CA ILE A 157 -24.62 -0.50 -14.83
C ILE A 157 -25.45 -0.81 -13.58
N ILE A 158 -26.75 -0.51 -13.60
CA ILE A 158 -27.68 -0.80 -12.51
C ILE A 158 -27.77 -2.30 -12.18
N TRP A 159 -27.45 -3.18 -13.13
CA TRP A 159 -27.51 -4.63 -12.93
C TRP A 159 -26.27 -5.22 -12.24
N TYR A 160 -25.23 -4.42 -12.02
CA TYR A 160 -24.09 -4.85 -11.21
C TYR A 160 -24.50 -4.82 -9.74
N PRO A 161 -24.55 -5.96 -9.04
CA PRO A 161 -25.02 -6.01 -7.67
C PRO A 161 -24.13 -5.17 -6.76
N LEU A 162 -24.76 -4.48 -5.81
CA LEU A 162 -24.18 -3.54 -4.86
C LEU A 162 -23.67 -2.25 -5.54
N PHE A 163 -22.68 -2.38 -6.43
CA PHE A 163 -22.03 -1.25 -7.07
C PHE A 163 -22.98 -0.44 -7.97
N GLY A 164 -23.81 -1.13 -8.76
CA GLY A 164 -24.75 -0.50 -9.68
C GLY A 164 -25.85 0.29 -8.97
N GLN A 165 -26.40 -0.26 -7.88
CA GLN A 165 -27.40 0.42 -7.07
C GLN A 165 -26.79 1.63 -6.34
N LEU A 166 -25.59 1.48 -5.78
CA LEU A 166 -24.87 2.58 -5.14
C LEU A 166 -24.54 3.70 -6.16
N TYR A 167 -24.17 3.34 -7.38
CA TYR A 167 -23.93 4.31 -8.46
C TYR A 167 -25.16 5.17 -8.76
N VAL A 168 -26.36 4.56 -8.76
CA VAL A 168 -27.63 5.28 -8.93
C VAL A 168 -27.94 6.15 -7.70
N LEU A 169 -27.77 5.61 -6.49
CA LEU A 169 -27.96 6.36 -5.24
C LEU A 169 -27.03 7.57 -5.15
N ALA A 170 -25.78 7.45 -5.59
CA ALA A 170 -24.79 8.53 -5.66
C ALA A 170 -25.14 9.61 -6.71
N ASN A 171 -26.26 9.47 -7.41
CA ASN A 171 -26.76 10.42 -8.40
C ASN A 171 -25.80 10.64 -9.59
N HIS A 172 -25.10 9.57 -9.99
CA HIS A 172 -24.26 9.58 -11.19
C HIS A 172 -25.09 9.42 -12.47
N LEU A 173 -24.50 9.85 -13.58
CA LEU A 173 -25.17 9.92 -14.87
C LEU A 173 -25.11 8.58 -15.61
N ARG A 174 -26.23 8.22 -16.24
CA ARG A 174 -26.37 6.99 -17.01
C ARG A 174 -26.85 7.34 -18.42
N ILE A 175 -26.26 6.69 -19.42
CA ILE A 175 -26.59 6.91 -20.83
C ILE A 175 -27.10 5.62 -21.45
N ASP A 176 -28.20 5.74 -22.18
CA ASP A 176 -28.64 4.72 -23.12
C ASP A 176 -27.85 4.85 -24.43
N ARG A 177 -27.01 3.87 -24.73
CA ARG A 177 -26.20 3.84 -25.95
C ARG A 177 -26.91 3.14 -27.11
N SER A 178 -28.06 2.50 -26.87
CA SER A 178 -28.82 1.79 -27.91
C SER A 178 -29.68 2.71 -28.77
N ASN A 179 -29.98 3.93 -28.28
CA ASN A 179 -30.77 4.93 -29.00
C ASN A 179 -29.95 6.23 -29.13
N PRO A 180 -29.44 6.57 -30.34
CA PRO A 180 -28.63 7.76 -30.57
C PRO A 180 -29.34 9.07 -30.19
N THR A 181 -30.64 9.18 -30.45
CA THR A 181 -31.43 10.38 -30.13
C THR A 181 -31.53 10.56 -28.61
N ALA A 182 -31.86 9.48 -27.89
CA ALA A 182 -31.90 9.52 -26.42
C ALA A 182 -30.53 9.79 -25.81
N ALA A 183 -29.45 9.27 -26.41
CA ALA A 183 -28.08 9.54 -25.96
C ALA A 183 -27.73 11.04 -26.07
N ILE A 184 -28.13 11.71 -27.15
CA ILE A 184 -27.89 13.14 -27.34
C ILE A 184 -28.65 13.96 -26.31
N GLU A 185 -29.92 13.63 -26.07
CA GLU A 185 -30.76 14.32 -25.08
C GLU A 185 -30.24 14.14 -23.65
N SER A 186 -29.90 12.91 -23.25
CA SER A 186 -29.26 12.63 -21.96
C SER A 186 -27.93 13.37 -21.78
N MET A 187 -27.16 13.53 -22.86
CA MET A 187 -25.90 14.28 -22.81
C MET A 187 -26.14 15.78 -22.63
N LYS A 188 -27.17 16.33 -23.27
CA LYS A 188 -27.58 17.74 -23.09
C LYS A 188 -28.04 18.01 -21.67
N GLU A 189 -28.85 17.12 -21.11
CA GLU A 189 -29.29 17.22 -19.72
C GLU A 189 -28.11 17.11 -18.75
N ALA A 190 -27.22 16.16 -18.97
CA ALA A 190 -25.98 15.97 -18.22
C ALA A 190 -25.10 17.23 -18.24
N ALA A 191 -24.84 17.82 -19.41
CA ALA A 191 -24.08 19.06 -19.53
C ALA A 191 -24.72 20.18 -18.72
N GLY A 192 -26.04 20.36 -18.85
CA GLY A 192 -26.79 21.37 -18.08
C GLY A 192 -26.69 21.15 -16.57
N ALA A 193 -26.82 19.92 -16.10
CA ALA A 193 -26.71 19.58 -14.68
C ALA A 193 -25.30 19.83 -14.13
N VAL A 194 -24.27 19.54 -14.92
CA VAL A 194 -22.85 19.75 -14.56
C VAL A 194 -22.52 21.23 -14.45
N VAL A 195 -23.06 22.05 -15.36
CA VAL A 195 -22.92 23.51 -15.30
C VAL A 195 -23.63 24.09 -14.09
N ARG A 196 -24.93 23.78 -13.92
CA ARG A 196 -25.77 24.34 -12.85
C ARG A 196 -25.27 24.01 -11.45
N ASN A 197 -24.77 22.79 -11.24
CA ASN A 197 -24.35 22.30 -9.92
C ASN A 197 -22.83 22.42 -9.67
N ASN A 198 -22.11 23.13 -10.53
CA ASN A 198 -20.66 23.31 -10.42
C ASN A 198 -19.87 21.98 -10.28
N LEU A 199 -20.22 20.99 -11.11
CA LEU A 199 -19.64 19.64 -11.06
C LEU A 199 -18.49 19.48 -12.07
N SER A 200 -17.70 18.42 -11.86
CA SER A 200 -16.73 17.85 -12.81
C SER A 200 -17.26 16.54 -13.40
N LEU A 201 -16.64 16.05 -14.48
CA LEU A 201 -17.05 14.82 -15.16
C LEU A 201 -15.90 13.82 -15.30
N ILE A 202 -16.19 12.52 -15.20
CA ILE A 202 -15.29 11.44 -15.63
C ILE A 202 -15.88 10.71 -16.83
N ILE A 203 -15.08 10.56 -17.88
CA ILE A 203 -15.47 9.86 -19.09
C ILE A 203 -14.35 8.92 -19.56
N PHE A 204 -14.73 7.68 -19.86
CA PHE A 204 -13.91 6.75 -20.64
C PHE A 204 -14.36 6.83 -22.10
N PRO A 205 -13.67 7.61 -22.96
CA PRO A 205 -14.16 7.99 -24.29
C PRO A 205 -14.18 6.81 -25.27
N GLU A 206 -13.39 5.76 -25.01
CA GLU A 206 -13.40 4.48 -25.73
C GLU A 206 -14.74 3.75 -25.59
N GLY A 207 -15.45 3.97 -24.46
CA GLY A 207 -16.73 3.38 -24.15
C GLY A 207 -16.68 1.88 -23.79
N THR A 208 -15.54 1.21 -23.91
CA THR A 208 -15.31 -0.17 -23.51
C THR A 208 -13.85 -0.36 -23.11
N ARG A 209 -13.55 -1.41 -22.34
CA ARG A 209 -12.18 -1.76 -21.96
C ARG A 209 -11.42 -2.33 -23.15
N SER A 210 -10.20 -1.88 -23.36
CA SER A 210 -9.22 -2.54 -24.22
C SER A 210 -8.89 -3.95 -23.72
N LYS A 211 -8.58 -4.87 -24.65
CA LYS A 211 -8.18 -6.25 -24.30
C LYS A 211 -6.69 -6.37 -23.98
N ASN A 212 -5.85 -5.55 -24.61
CA ASN A 212 -4.39 -5.66 -24.61
C ASN A 212 -3.71 -4.35 -24.22
N GLY A 213 -4.43 -3.45 -23.54
CA GLY A 213 -3.91 -2.13 -23.15
C GLY A 213 -3.82 -1.12 -24.30
N ARG A 214 -4.15 -1.46 -25.54
CA ARG A 214 -4.11 -0.49 -26.65
C ARG A 214 -5.27 0.49 -26.59
N LEU A 215 -5.02 1.77 -26.87
CA LEU A 215 -6.06 2.78 -26.98
C LEU A 215 -7.01 2.42 -28.11
N LEU A 216 -8.30 2.42 -27.82
CA LEU A 216 -9.35 2.30 -28.82
C LEU A 216 -9.75 3.69 -29.36
N PRO A 217 -10.44 3.75 -30.51
CA PRO A 217 -10.98 5.00 -31.02
C PRO A 217 -11.91 5.68 -30.01
N PHE A 218 -11.75 6.99 -29.84
CA PHE A 218 -12.58 7.79 -28.94
C PHE A 218 -13.93 8.12 -29.60
N LYS A 219 -15.01 8.03 -28.82
CA LYS A 219 -16.36 8.42 -29.25
C LYS A 219 -16.52 9.94 -29.14
N LYS A 220 -17.29 10.56 -30.05
CA LYS A 220 -17.47 12.02 -30.13
C LYS A 220 -18.26 12.64 -28.97
N GLY A 221 -18.98 11.85 -28.18
CA GLY A 221 -19.91 12.36 -27.15
C GLY A 221 -19.29 13.33 -26.14
N PHE A 222 -18.05 13.09 -25.70
CA PHE A 222 -17.39 13.98 -24.74
C PHE A 222 -17.10 15.37 -25.31
N VAL A 223 -16.90 15.50 -26.63
CA VAL A 223 -16.69 16.80 -27.29
C VAL A 223 -17.97 17.62 -27.25
N HIS A 224 -19.13 17.00 -27.45
CA HIS A 224 -20.41 17.68 -27.32
C HIS A 224 -20.67 18.15 -25.87
N LEU A 225 -20.28 17.35 -24.87
CA LEU A 225 -20.33 17.81 -23.47
C LEU A 225 -19.41 19.00 -23.22
N ALA A 226 -18.19 18.97 -23.75
CA ALA A 226 -17.25 20.07 -23.63
C ALA A 226 -17.78 21.36 -24.28
N LEU A 227 -18.32 21.26 -25.49
CA LEU A 227 -18.96 22.38 -26.21
C LEU A 227 -20.12 22.98 -25.42
N GLN A 228 -20.98 22.15 -24.85
CA GLN A 228 -22.18 22.61 -24.14
C GLN A 228 -21.89 23.13 -22.73
N SER A 229 -20.90 22.56 -22.05
CA SER A 229 -20.55 22.93 -20.68
C SER A 229 -19.49 24.05 -20.59
N GLY A 230 -18.71 24.25 -21.66
CA GLY A 230 -17.55 25.15 -21.66
C GLY A 230 -16.42 24.73 -20.72
N LEU A 231 -16.48 23.51 -20.18
CA LEU A 231 -15.47 23.01 -19.24
C LEU A 231 -14.20 22.55 -19.96
N PRO A 232 -13.01 22.84 -19.41
CA PRO A 232 -11.77 22.32 -19.95
C PRO A 232 -11.73 20.80 -19.85
N ILE A 233 -11.01 20.16 -20.75
CA ILE A 233 -10.76 18.72 -20.73
C ILE A 233 -9.41 18.47 -20.09
N VAL A 234 -9.33 17.59 -19.11
CA VAL A 234 -8.07 17.12 -18.52
C VAL A 234 -7.86 15.66 -18.93
N PRO A 235 -6.94 15.37 -19.88
CA PRO A 235 -6.62 14.01 -20.22
C PRO A 235 -5.86 13.32 -19.05
N MET A 236 -6.25 12.11 -18.73
CA MET A 236 -5.62 11.25 -17.73
C MET A 236 -5.15 9.96 -18.41
N VAL A 237 -3.85 9.70 -18.34
CA VAL A 237 -3.23 8.50 -18.92
C VAL A 237 -2.97 7.51 -17.79
N LEU A 238 -3.67 6.38 -17.84
CA LEU A 238 -3.53 5.23 -16.94
C LEU A 238 -2.60 4.20 -17.59
N THR A 239 -1.47 3.95 -16.94
CA THR A 239 -0.46 2.98 -17.37
C THR A 239 -0.37 1.82 -16.39
N GLY A 240 -0.22 0.60 -16.90
CA GLY A 240 0.01 -0.62 -16.11
C GLY A 240 -1.26 -1.30 -15.55
N THR A 241 -2.44 -0.67 -15.62
CA THR A 241 -3.68 -1.25 -15.05
C THR A 241 -4.08 -2.56 -15.74
N HIS A 242 -3.84 -2.68 -17.05
CA HIS A 242 -4.09 -3.90 -17.82
C HIS A 242 -3.11 -5.04 -17.48
N LEU A 243 -1.95 -4.74 -16.90
CA LEU A 243 -1.01 -5.75 -16.41
C LEU A 243 -1.43 -6.28 -15.03
N ALA A 244 -2.06 -5.43 -14.21
CA ALA A 244 -2.57 -5.79 -12.89
C ALA A 244 -3.87 -6.61 -12.95
N TRP A 245 -4.82 -6.21 -13.80
CA TRP A 245 -6.07 -6.95 -14.00
C TRP A 245 -6.57 -6.80 -15.44
N ARG A 246 -6.47 -7.89 -16.19
CA ARG A 246 -6.91 -7.95 -17.60
C ARG A 246 -8.43 -8.05 -17.72
N LYS A 247 -8.97 -7.48 -18.79
CA LYS A 247 -10.39 -7.61 -19.13
C LYS A 247 -10.76 -9.09 -19.33
N GLY A 248 -11.72 -9.58 -18.55
CA GLY A 248 -12.23 -10.94 -18.68
C GLY A 248 -11.39 -12.01 -17.98
N SER A 249 -10.33 -11.62 -17.27
CA SER A 249 -9.53 -12.52 -16.44
C SER A 249 -9.99 -12.50 -14.98
N LEU A 250 -9.93 -13.65 -14.32
CA LEU A 250 -10.06 -13.80 -12.86
C LEU A 250 -8.69 -13.90 -12.16
N HIS A 251 -7.63 -13.53 -12.87
CA HIS A 251 -6.28 -13.46 -12.34
C HIS A 251 -5.89 -12.00 -12.12
N VAL A 252 -5.48 -11.67 -10.90
CA VAL A 252 -4.98 -10.35 -10.49
C VAL A 252 -3.59 -10.47 -9.92
N ARG A 253 -2.75 -9.49 -10.25
CA ARG A 253 -1.39 -9.43 -9.74
C ARG A 253 -0.98 -7.99 -9.41
N PRO A 254 -0.01 -7.82 -8.49
CA PRO A 254 0.57 -6.52 -8.22
C PRO A 254 1.25 -5.99 -9.48
N ALA A 255 0.92 -4.78 -9.89
CA ALA A 255 1.67 -4.08 -10.91
C ALA A 255 1.82 -2.59 -10.54
N PRO A 256 2.96 -1.97 -10.87
CA PRO A 256 3.10 -0.53 -10.73
C PRO A 256 2.14 0.18 -11.68
N LEU A 257 1.36 1.09 -11.12
CA LEU A 257 0.40 1.92 -11.86
C LEU A 257 0.94 3.35 -11.92
N THR A 258 0.83 3.97 -13.09
CA THR A 258 1.11 5.40 -13.23
C THR A 258 -0.13 6.10 -13.74
N VAL A 259 -0.49 7.19 -13.07
CA VAL A 259 -1.57 8.08 -13.51
C VAL A 259 -0.95 9.42 -13.84
N ARG A 260 -0.95 9.76 -15.13
CA ARG A 260 -0.42 11.04 -15.61
C ARG A 260 -1.58 11.93 -16.03
N TYR A 261 -1.73 13.05 -15.37
CA TYR A 261 -2.58 14.14 -15.82
C TYR A 261 -1.82 14.96 -16.87
N LEU A 262 -2.47 15.24 -18.00
CA LEU A 262 -1.94 16.13 -19.02
C LEU A 262 -2.52 17.53 -18.87
N GLU A 263 -1.87 18.49 -19.53
CA GLU A 263 -2.30 19.88 -19.52
C GLU A 263 -3.78 20.00 -19.94
N PRO A 264 -4.57 20.84 -19.24
CA PRO A 264 -5.96 21.05 -19.59
C PRO A 264 -6.11 21.65 -20.99
N ILE A 265 -6.95 21.01 -21.81
CA ILE A 265 -7.33 21.51 -23.12
C ILE A 265 -8.52 22.44 -22.93
N ILE A 266 -8.34 23.69 -23.33
CA ILE A 266 -9.33 24.75 -23.18
C ILE A 266 -10.40 24.63 -24.28
N THR A 267 -11.68 24.72 -23.90
CA THR A 267 -12.81 24.38 -24.78
C THR A 267 -13.77 25.55 -25.04
N HIS A 268 -13.60 26.71 -24.40
CA HIS A 268 -14.55 27.84 -24.51
C HIS A 268 -14.70 28.40 -25.94
N ASN A 269 -13.68 28.25 -26.78
CA ASN A 269 -13.69 28.68 -28.19
C ASN A 269 -14.00 27.53 -29.17
N TRP A 270 -14.46 26.38 -28.68
CA TRP A 270 -14.77 25.26 -29.55
C TRP A 270 -16.08 25.48 -30.30
N THR A 271 -16.13 25.03 -31.55
CA THR A 271 -17.31 25.17 -32.43
C THR A 271 -17.78 23.80 -32.94
N ALA A 272 -19.09 23.64 -33.16
CA ALA A 272 -19.69 22.34 -33.46
C ALA A 272 -19.26 21.74 -34.81
N ASP A 273 -18.73 22.54 -35.73
CA ASP A 273 -18.21 22.14 -37.04
C ASP A 273 -16.85 21.39 -36.96
N LYS A 274 -16.11 21.51 -35.85
CA LYS A 274 -14.75 20.95 -35.70
C LYS A 274 -14.65 19.75 -34.77
N VAL A 275 -15.76 19.07 -34.51
CA VAL A 275 -15.83 17.96 -33.54
C VAL A 275 -14.78 16.88 -33.79
N ASP A 276 -14.57 16.48 -35.04
CA ASP A 276 -13.59 15.45 -35.40
C ASP A 276 -12.14 15.89 -35.17
N GLU A 277 -11.85 17.18 -35.32
CA GLU A 277 -10.55 17.76 -35.01
C GLU A 277 -10.29 17.75 -33.50
N TYR A 278 -11.30 18.08 -32.70
CA TYR A 278 -11.20 18.05 -31.25
C TYR A 278 -11.01 16.65 -30.68
N VAL A 279 -11.64 15.62 -31.29
CA VAL A 279 -11.37 14.23 -30.92
C VAL A 279 -9.90 13.89 -31.15
N LYS A 280 -9.34 14.27 -32.31
CA LYS A 280 -7.92 14.05 -32.62
C LYS A 280 -7.00 14.85 -31.68
N MET A 281 -7.34 16.10 -31.37
CA MET A 281 -6.58 16.93 -30.43
C MET A 281 -6.51 16.30 -29.04
N VAL A 282 -7.57 15.66 -28.58
CA VAL A 282 -7.58 14.98 -27.27
C VAL A 282 -6.85 13.64 -27.32
N LEU A 283 -6.89 12.92 -28.45
CA LEU A 283 -6.16 11.67 -28.67
C LEU A 283 -4.64 11.88 -28.89
N SER A 284 -4.26 13.05 -29.42
CA SER A 284 -2.90 13.53 -29.55
C SER A 284 -2.85 15.00 -29.17
N PRO A 285 -2.70 15.30 -27.87
CA PRO A 285 -2.46 16.65 -27.41
C PRO A 285 -1.25 17.24 -28.13
N PRO A 286 -1.18 18.57 -28.34
CA PRO A 286 -0.04 19.20 -29.03
C PRO A 286 1.32 18.84 -28.42
N SER A 287 1.35 18.51 -27.13
CA SER A 287 2.53 18.08 -26.39
C SER A 287 2.93 16.61 -26.59
N ILE A 288 2.06 15.73 -27.10
CA ILE A 288 2.26 14.27 -27.14
C ILE A 288 1.61 13.64 -28.39
N SER A 289 2.39 12.94 -29.22
CA SER A 289 1.87 12.20 -30.38
C SER A 289 1.03 10.98 -29.98
N VAL A 290 0.11 10.50 -30.85
CA VAL A 290 -0.70 9.29 -30.57
C VAL A 290 0.17 8.07 -30.28
N SER A 291 1.28 7.89 -31.00
CA SER A 291 2.20 6.76 -30.77
C SER A 291 2.91 6.90 -29.42
N THR A 292 3.24 8.13 -29.00
CA THR A 292 3.77 8.40 -27.66
C THR A 292 2.74 8.10 -26.58
N LEU A 293 1.49 8.54 -26.76
CA LEU A 293 0.39 8.30 -25.82
C LEU A 293 0.07 6.81 -25.70
N GLN A 294 0.05 6.11 -26.84
CA GLN A 294 -0.10 4.65 -26.91
C GLN A 294 1.03 3.92 -26.18
N SER A 295 2.27 4.38 -26.36
CA SER A 295 3.42 3.82 -25.66
C SER A 295 3.45 4.18 -24.17
N LEU A 296 2.88 5.33 -23.76
CA LEU A 296 2.68 5.63 -22.35
C LEU A 296 1.66 4.68 -21.73
N VAL A 297 0.50 4.45 -22.37
CA VAL A 297 -0.53 3.51 -21.87
C VAL A 297 0.01 2.08 -21.74
N LEU A 298 0.80 1.64 -22.71
CA LEU A 298 1.42 0.31 -22.69
C LEU A 298 2.68 0.24 -21.79
N GLY A 299 3.15 1.36 -21.25
CA GLY A 299 4.41 1.41 -20.50
C GLY A 299 5.65 1.13 -21.35
N LEU A 300 5.57 1.32 -22.68
CA LEU A 300 6.67 1.12 -23.64
C LEU A 300 7.64 2.30 -23.71
N PHE A 301 7.20 3.51 -23.37
CA PHE A 301 8.13 4.59 -23.02
C PHE A 301 8.53 4.39 -21.57
N ASP A 302 9.46 3.47 -21.35
CA ASP A 302 10.15 3.42 -20.08
C ASP A 302 11.21 4.52 -20.07
N PHE A 303 10.79 5.76 -19.79
CA PHE A 303 11.71 6.84 -19.40
C PHE A 303 12.43 6.50 -18.07
N ARG A 304 12.11 5.34 -17.46
CA ARG A 304 12.86 4.70 -16.38
C ARG A 304 13.89 3.66 -16.88
N VAL A 305 14.26 3.56 -18.16
CA VAL A 305 15.47 2.77 -18.51
C VAL A 305 16.73 3.63 -18.50
N THR A 306 16.67 4.89 -18.96
CA THR A 306 17.86 5.75 -18.98
C THR A 306 18.14 6.39 -17.62
N TYR A 307 17.11 6.77 -16.85
CA TYR A 307 17.30 7.35 -15.52
C TYR A 307 17.36 6.34 -14.38
N ARG A 308 16.76 5.15 -14.53
CA ARG A 308 16.82 4.14 -13.46
C ARG A 308 18.12 3.35 -13.51
N LEU A 309 18.84 3.31 -14.64
CA LEU A 309 20.24 2.86 -14.67
C LEU A 309 21.22 3.96 -14.23
N ALA A 310 20.86 5.25 -14.36
CA ALA A 310 21.70 6.36 -13.89
C ALA A 310 21.44 6.77 -12.42
N TYR A 311 20.27 6.47 -11.85
CA TYR A 311 19.86 6.85 -10.48
C TYR A 311 19.72 5.65 -9.51
N ILE A 312 19.50 4.41 -9.99
CA ILE A 312 19.76 3.22 -9.15
C ILE A 312 21.27 2.99 -8.98
N ALA A 313 22.10 3.68 -9.77
CA ALA A 313 23.55 3.68 -9.63
C ALA A 313 24.10 5.01 -9.06
N SER A 314 23.37 5.66 -8.16
CA SER A 314 23.93 6.73 -7.31
C SER A 314 23.82 6.40 -5.82
N ASN A 315 24.86 5.73 -5.33
CA ASN A 315 25.48 5.85 -3.99
C ASN A 315 24.63 5.70 -2.71
N PHE A 316 23.84 4.63 -2.56
CA PHE A 316 23.37 4.23 -1.23
C PHE A 316 23.56 2.73 -1.01
N ASP A 317 24.33 2.36 0.00
CA ASP A 317 24.84 1.00 0.21
C ASP A 317 23.80 0.02 0.81
N HIS A 318 22.58 0.47 1.15
CA HIS A 318 21.61 -0.32 1.91
C HIS A 318 20.12 -0.16 1.47
N PRO A 319 19.23 -1.09 1.85
CA PRO A 319 17.81 -1.11 1.42
C PRO A 319 16.85 -0.26 2.28
N TYR A 320 17.31 0.25 3.43
CA TYR A 320 16.49 0.94 4.44
C TYR A 320 16.00 2.34 4.05
N VAL A 321 15.01 2.87 4.79
CA VAL A 321 14.38 4.18 4.56
C VAL A 321 14.48 5.03 5.84
N PRO A 322 14.90 6.32 5.76
CA PRO A 322 15.21 7.06 4.55
C PRO A 322 16.54 6.61 3.90
N ARG A 323 16.69 6.86 2.60
CA ARG A 323 17.79 6.29 1.79
C ARG A 323 19.15 6.92 2.10
N ASP A 324 19.16 8.10 2.70
CA ASP A 324 20.33 8.86 3.13
C ASP A 324 20.84 8.49 4.53
N LEU A 325 20.29 7.43 5.14
CA LEU A 325 20.79 6.90 6.41
C LEU A 325 22.28 6.50 6.27
N LYS A 326 23.11 6.87 7.24
CA LYS A 326 24.54 6.58 7.21
C LYS A 326 24.84 5.29 7.97
N LEU A 327 24.90 4.18 7.25
CA LEU A 327 25.24 2.86 7.80
C LEU A 327 26.62 2.41 7.33
N GLU A 328 27.65 2.96 7.96
CA GLU A 328 29.03 2.59 7.66
C GLU A 328 29.25 1.09 7.87
N GLY A 329 29.90 0.42 6.91
CA GLY A 329 30.17 -1.02 7.02
C GLY A 329 28.95 -1.92 6.96
N TYR A 330 27.82 -1.42 6.43
CA TYR A 330 26.63 -2.25 6.18
C TYR A 330 26.96 -3.49 5.36
N VAL A 331 26.42 -4.63 5.81
CA VAL A 331 26.53 -5.92 5.14
C VAL A 331 25.13 -6.42 4.79
N PRO A 332 24.84 -6.72 3.51
CA PRO A 332 23.56 -7.27 3.09
C PRO A 332 23.16 -8.54 3.85
N VAL A 333 21.85 -8.73 4.00
CA VAL A 333 21.26 -9.98 4.51
C VAL A 333 21.76 -11.14 3.65
N SER A 334 22.37 -12.13 4.30
CA SER A 334 22.92 -13.35 3.71
C SER A 334 21.91 -14.51 3.75
N LEU A 335 21.03 -14.55 4.75
CA LEU A 335 20.00 -15.58 4.85
C LEU A 335 18.75 -15.24 4.04
N SER A 336 18.13 -16.27 3.44
CA SER A 336 16.85 -16.07 2.76
C SER A 336 15.74 -15.75 3.76
N GLN A 337 14.76 -14.96 3.33
CA GLN A 337 13.61 -14.60 4.16
C GLN A 337 12.85 -15.83 4.69
N SER A 338 12.69 -16.87 3.86
CA SER A 338 12.02 -18.11 4.25
C SER A 338 12.82 -18.88 5.32
N THR A 339 14.14 -18.85 5.26
CA THR A 339 15.01 -19.41 6.32
C THR A 339 14.80 -18.67 7.63
N ILE A 340 14.81 -17.33 7.60
CA ILE A 340 14.63 -16.50 8.80
C ILE A 340 13.29 -16.80 9.46
N VAL A 341 12.20 -16.71 8.70
CA VAL A 341 10.84 -16.96 9.19
C VAL A 341 10.65 -18.42 9.60
N GLY A 342 11.19 -19.37 8.83
CA GLY A 342 11.06 -20.80 9.10
C GLY A 342 11.71 -21.20 10.43
N VAL A 343 12.93 -20.73 10.69
CA VAL A 343 13.61 -20.97 11.99
C VAL A 343 12.83 -20.34 13.13
N TYR A 344 12.36 -19.10 12.98
CA TYR A 344 11.60 -18.41 14.02
C TYR A 344 10.31 -19.17 14.37
N LEU A 345 9.56 -19.61 13.36
CA LEU A 345 8.33 -20.38 13.56
C LEU A 345 8.59 -21.74 14.21
N LEU A 346 9.62 -22.47 13.77
CA LEU A 346 9.98 -23.77 14.35
C LEU A 346 10.41 -23.63 15.81
N SER A 347 11.25 -22.64 16.14
CA SER A 347 11.65 -22.36 17.53
C SER A 347 10.45 -21.96 18.39
N SER A 348 9.53 -21.15 17.84
CA SER A 348 8.30 -20.74 18.54
C SER A 348 7.39 -21.94 18.84
N LEU A 349 7.20 -22.83 17.85
CA LEU A 349 6.44 -24.07 18.01
C LEU A 349 7.09 -25.02 19.00
N LEU A 350 8.42 -25.09 19.03
CA LEU A 350 9.16 -25.90 19.99
C LEU A 350 8.93 -25.39 21.42
N VAL A 351 9.10 -24.08 21.66
CA VAL A 351 8.81 -23.46 22.96
C VAL A 351 7.37 -23.73 23.38
N PHE A 352 6.42 -23.50 22.47
CA PHE A 352 5.00 -23.74 22.71
C PHE A 352 4.75 -25.21 23.13
N SER A 353 5.30 -26.16 22.37
CA SER A 353 5.11 -27.60 22.59
C SER A 353 5.69 -28.05 23.92
N ILE A 354 6.89 -27.59 24.27
CA ILE A 354 7.54 -27.89 25.55
C ILE A 354 6.66 -27.41 26.71
N VAL A 355 6.26 -26.13 26.70
CA VAL A 355 5.45 -25.55 27.78
C VAL A 355 4.08 -26.21 27.86
N TRP A 356 3.49 -26.56 26.72
CA TRP A 356 2.21 -27.26 26.67
C TRP A 356 2.29 -28.65 27.30
N ILE A 357 3.34 -29.42 27.02
CA ILE A 357 3.58 -30.75 27.59
C ILE A 357 3.80 -30.66 29.10
N PHE A 358 4.70 -29.77 29.55
CA PHE A 358 5.01 -29.64 30.97
C PHE A 358 3.83 -29.11 31.79
N SER A 359 3.09 -28.13 31.27
CA SER A 359 1.89 -27.62 31.94
C SER A 359 0.78 -28.66 32.03
N GLY A 360 0.71 -29.60 31.07
CA GLY A 360 -0.24 -30.71 31.05
C GLY A 360 0.01 -31.79 32.11
N ARG A 361 1.22 -31.87 32.67
CA ARG A 361 1.55 -32.81 33.76
C ARG A 361 0.94 -32.41 35.11
N SER A 362 0.37 -31.21 35.21
CA SER A 362 -0.30 -30.71 36.42
C SER A 362 -1.82 -30.82 36.29
N PRO A 363 -2.48 -31.85 36.87
CA PRO A 363 -3.90 -32.15 36.63
C PRO A 363 -4.88 -31.08 37.14
N LYS A 364 -4.43 -30.14 37.96
CA LYS A 364 -5.26 -29.06 38.54
C LYS A 364 -5.31 -27.78 37.69
N ARG A 365 -4.72 -27.77 36.49
CA ARG A 365 -4.56 -26.55 35.66
C ARG A 365 -5.62 -26.44 34.57
N SER A 366 -6.24 -25.26 34.47
CA SER A 366 -7.20 -24.98 33.41
C SER A 366 -6.51 -24.88 32.06
N SER A 367 -7.21 -25.24 30.97
CA SER A 367 -6.67 -25.11 29.61
C SER A 367 -6.25 -23.67 29.29
N ILE A 368 -6.98 -22.68 29.82
CA ILE A 368 -6.65 -21.26 29.61
C ILE A 368 -5.32 -20.91 30.26
N ASP A 369 -5.05 -21.37 31.48
CA ASP A 369 -3.78 -21.09 32.15
C ASP A 369 -2.59 -21.72 31.41
N ARG A 370 -2.80 -22.88 30.77
CA ARG A 370 -1.79 -23.53 29.92
C ARG A 370 -1.50 -22.70 28.67
N TRP A 371 -2.54 -22.22 27.98
CA TRP A 371 -2.38 -21.29 26.85
C TRP A 371 -1.64 -20.01 27.23
N LEU A 372 -1.98 -19.44 28.39
CA LEU A 372 -1.30 -18.26 28.93
C LEU A 372 0.18 -18.55 29.22
N MET A 373 0.50 -19.69 29.84
CA MET A 373 1.90 -20.09 30.06
C MET A 373 2.68 -20.20 28.75
N CYS A 374 2.09 -20.77 27.70
CA CYS A 374 2.72 -20.85 26.38
C CYS A 374 2.96 -19.46 25.77
N TRP A 375 1.96 -18.57 25.85
CA TRP A 375 2.09 -17.18 25.39
C TRP A 375 3.22 -16.46 26.14
N TRP A 376 3.22 -16.51 27.48
CA TRP A 376 4.25 -15.85 28.29
C TRP A 376 5.65 -16.40 28.05
N ALA A 377 5.79 -17.70 27.76
CA ALA A 377 7.07 -18.29 27.40
C ALA A 377 7.58 -17.78 26.05
N PHE A 378 6.71 -17.80 25.04
CA PHE A 378 7.03 -17.29 23.72
C PHE A 378 7.43 -15.81 23.78
N THR A 379 6.57 -14.97 24.35
CA THR A 379 6.79 -13.53 24.45
C THR A 379 8.00 -13.18 25.31
N GLY A 380 8.17 -13.84 26.46
CA GLY A 380 9.32 -13.59 27.34
C GLY A 380 10.65 -13.92 26.68
N LEU A 381 10.72 -15.02 25.93
CA LEU A 381 11.92 -15.40 25.19
C LEU A 381 12.18 -14.50 23.98
N THR A 382 11.14 -14.05 23.27
CA THR A 382 11.29 -13.05 22.20
C THR A 382 11.89 -11.76 22.73
N HIS A 383 11.35 -11.21 23.82
CA HIS A 383 11.89 -10.01 24.46
C HIS A 383 13.35 -10.19 24.92
N MET A 384 13.66 -11.30 25.59
CA MET A 384 15.01 -11.49 26.14
C MET A 384 16.07 -11.83 25.09
N ILE A 385 15.73 -12.65 24.08
CA ILE A 385 16.71 -13.17 23.12
C ILE A 385 16.74 -12.33 21.86
N VAL A 386 15.58 -12.04 21.25
CA VAL A 386 15.51 -11.35 19.96
C VAL A 386 15.68 -9.85 20.17
N GLU A 387 14.80 -9.23 20.97
CA GLU A 387 14.87 -7.79 21.27
C GLU A 387 16.11 -7.45 22.10
N GLY A 388 16.44 -8.28 23.10
CA GLY A 388 17.69 -8.16 23.85
C GLY A 388 18.92 -8.13 22.96
N PHE A 389 19.00 -8.98 21.93
CA PHE A 389 20.10 -8.93 20.98
C PHE A 389 20.15 -7.60 20.23
N PHE A 390 19.02 -7.06 19.76
CA PHE A 390 18.98 -5.73 19.12
C PHE A 390 19.46 -4.63 20.06
N VAL A 391 19.02 -4.64 21.31
CA VAL A 391 19.38 -3.63 22.31
C VAL A 391 20.89 -3.65 22.56
N PHE A 392 21.48 -4.84 22.75
CA PHE A 392 22.88 -5.00 23.14
C PHE A 392 23.86 -5.16 21.97
N SER A 393 23.37 -5.23 20.72
CA SER A 393 24.19 -5.34 19.51
C SER A 393 23.91 -4.19 18.55
N PRO A 394 24.37 -2.95 18.86
CA PRO A 394 24.05 -1.77 18.05
C PRO A 394 24.54 -1.85 16.61
N GLU A 395 25.59 -2.63 16.37
CA GLU A 395 26.25 -2.80 15.07
C GLU A 395 25.82 -4.08 14.34
N PHE A 396 24.64 -4.64 14.65
CA PHE A 396 24.18 -5.90 14.05
C PHE A 396 24.19 -5.88 12.50
N PHE A 397 23.99 -4.72 11.88
CA PHE A 397 24.00 -4.54 10.43
C PHE A 397 25.40 -4.69 9.80
N LYS A 398 26.48 -4.69 10.60
CA LYS A 398 27.87 -4.94 10.16
C LYS A 398 28.27 -6.41 10.19
N ASP A 399 27.43 -7.30 10.73
CA ASP A 399 27.77 -8.72 10.85
C ASP A 399 27.99 -9.38 9.48
N LYS A 400 29.09 -10.14 9.34
CA LYS A 400 29.47 -10.86 8.12
C LYS A 400 29.27 -12.37 8.21
N THR A 401 28.90 -12.88 9.38
CA THR A 401 28.94 -14.31 9.70
C THR A 401 27.61 -15.02 9.47
N ALA A 402 26.62 -14.30 8.94
CA ALA A 402 25.23 -14.75 8.80
C ALA A 402 24.65 -15.21 10.15
N PHE A 403 25.06 -14.55 11.25
CA PHE A 403 24.55 -14.87 12.57
C PHE A 403 23.05 -14.61 12.64
N TYR A 404 22.28 -15.63 13.02
CA TYR A 404 20.82 -15.63 12.85
C TYR A 404 20.11 -14.40 13.43
N LEU A 405 20.44 -13.97 14.65
CA LEU A 405 19.76 -12.82 15.26
C LEU A 405 20.13 -11.50 14.57
N ALA A 406 21.36 -11.36 14.08
CA ALA A 406 21.75 -10.20 13.27
C ALA A 406 20.96 -10.18 11.95
N GLU A 407 20.80 -11.34 11.32
CA GLU A 407 20.03 -11.48 10.08
C GLU A 407 18.53 -11.21 10.28
N VAL A 408 17.95 -11.66 11.42
CA VAL A 408 16.57 -11.31 11.81
C VAL A 408 16.40 -9.79 11.87
N TRP A 409 17.31 -9.07 12.52
CA TRP A 409 17.19 -7.62 12.65
C TRP A 409 17.50 -6.87 11.36
N LYS A 410 18.44 -7.34 10.54
CA LYS A 410 18.66 -6.76 9.20
C LYS A 410 17.43 -6.94 8.31
N GLU A 411 16.74 -8.07 8.40
CA GLU A 411 15.51 -8.34 7.66
C GLU A 411 14.33 -7.53 8.22
N TYR A 412 14.13 -7.54 9.54
CA TYR A 412 13.06 -6.79 10.20
C TYR A 412 13.20 -5.28 9.99
N SER A 413 14.43 -4.77 9.92
CA SER A 413 14.69 -3.35 9.63
C SER A 413 14.23 -2.91 8.23
N LYS A 414 13.91 -3.84 7.33
CA LYS A 414 13.22 -3.50 6.06
C LYS A 414 11.75 -3.17 6.30
N GLY A 415 11.13 -3.80 7.31
CA GLY A 415 9.81 -3.49 7.89
C GLY A 415 9.79 -2.16 8.61
N ASP A 416 10.78 -1.97 9.48
CA ASP A 416 10.95 -0.76 10.25
C ASP A 416 12.42 -0.32 10.31
N SER A 417 12.79 0.60 9.42
CA SER A 417 14.18 1.06 9.31
C SER A 417 14.66 1.89 10.50
N ARG A 418 13.77 2.26 11.43
CA ARG A 418 14.16 2.88 12.71
C ARG A 418 15.00 1.95 13.57
N TYR A 419 14.91 0.62 13.39
CA TYR A 419 15.82 -0.33 14.04
C TYR A 419 17.24 -0.22 13.48
N ALA A 420 17.41 -0.18 12.15
CA ALA A 420 18.73 0.02 11.53
C ALA A 420 19.29 1.42 11.86
N GLY A 421 18.43 2.44 11.85
CA GLY A 421 18.79 3.81 12.23
C GLY A 421 18.95 4.04 13.73
N ARG A 422 18.67 3.02 14.56
CA ARG A 422 18.71 3.08 16.02
C ARG A 422 17.97 4.29 16.61
N ASP A 423 16.73 4.47 16.18
CA ASP A 423 15.84 5.49 16.75
C ASP A 423 15.80 5.38 18.28
N ALA A 424 15.91 6.53 18.96
CA ALA A 424 15.99 6.56 20.41
C ALA A 424 14.70 6.04 21.08
N GLY A 425 13.54 6.29 20.48
CA GLY A 425 12.25 5.79 20.95
C GLY A 425 12.16 4.27 20.85
N VAL A 426 12.50 3.72 19.68
CA VAL A 426 12.55 2.26 19.46
C VAL A 426 13.54 1.61 20.43
N VAL A 427 14.77 2.10 20.50
CA VAL A 427 15.80 1.54 21.39
C VAL A 427 15.38 1.59 22.87
N ALA A 428 14.73 2.66 23.32
CA ALA A 428 14.27 2.78 24.69
C ALA A 428 13.13 1.80 25.01
N VAL A 429 12.13 1.67 24.12
CA VAL A 429 11.03 0.72 24.29
C VAL A 429 11.56 -0.71 24.34
N GLU A 430 12.40 -1.09 23.36
CA GLU A 430 13.00 -2.43 23.28
C GLU A 430 13.91 -2.73 24.48
N GLY A 431 14.61 -1.73 25.00
CA GLY A 431 15.42 -1.87 26.21
C GLY A 431 14.58 -2.21 27.44
N ILE A 432 13.42 -1.55 27.59
CA ILE A 432 12.48 -1.83 28.68
C ILE A 432 11.86 -3.22 28.52
N THR A 433 11.42 -3.59 27.30
CA THR A 433 10.81 -4.90 27.05
C THR A 433 11.82 -6.03 27.30
N ALA A 434 13.05 -5.91 26.80
CA ALA A 434 14.07 -6.93 26.97
C ALA A 434 14.52 -7.15 28.42
N VAL A 435 14.70 -6.06 29.19
CA VAL A 435 15.28 -6.12 30.55
C VAL A 435 14.21 -6.31 31.63
N LEU A 436 13.02 -5.76 31.47
CA LEU A 436 11.96 -5.82 32.47
C LEU A 436 10.82 -6.75 32.08
N GLU A 437 10.22 -6.56 30.90
CA GLU A 437 9.02 -7.31 30.54
C GLU A 437 9.32 -8.77 30.20
N GLY A 438 10.44 -9.06 29.53
CA GLY A 438 10.90 -10.41 29.21
C GLY A 438 11.02 -11.30 30.46
N PRO A 439 11.83 -10.90 31.46
CA PRO A 439 11.90 -11.63 32.74
C PRO A 439 10.56 -11.67 33.48
N ALA A 440 9.76 -10.59 33.44
CA ALA A 440 8.44 -10.58 34.06
C ALA A 440 7.47 -11.59 33.43
N CYS A 441 7.55 -11.83 32.11
CA CYS A 441 6.79 -12.89 31.44
C CYS A 441 7.15 -14.27 31.98
N LEU A 442 8.44 -14.57 32.20
CA LEU A 442 8.87 -15.83 32.81
C LEU A 442 8.40 -15.95 34.27
N LEU A 443 8.41 -14.84 35.02
CA LEU A 443 7.84 -14.78 36.35
C LEU A 443 6.32 -15.02 36.33
N ALA A 444 5.60 -14.58 35.29
CA ALA A 444 4.18 -14.85 35.11
C ALA A 444 3.91 -16.34 34.89
N ILE A 445 4.76 -17.04 34.12
CA ILE A 445 4.70 -18.50 33.99
C ILE A 445 4.84 -19.16 35.36
N TYR A 446 5.86 -18.77 36.15
CA TYR A 446 6.06 -19.29 37.50
C TYR A 446 4.87 -19.00 38.43
N ALA A 447 4.35 -17.77 38.39
CA ALA A 447 3.23 -17.34 39.22
C ALA A 447 1.95 -18.10 38.87
N ILE A 448 1.70 -18.33 37.57
CA ILE A 448 0.65 -19.23 37.12
C ILE A 448 0.96 -20.63 37.66
N ALA A 449 2.09 -21.24 37.30
CA ALA A 449 2.46 -22.63 37.62
C ALA A 449 2.46 -22.98 39.12
N THR A 450 2.69 -22.01 40.00
CA THR A 450 2.67 -22.19 41.47
C THR A 450 1.44 -21.60 42.15
N GLY A 451 0.52 -20.97 41.40
CA GLY A 451 -0.73 -20.45 41.94
C GLY A 451 -0.54 -19.25 42.87
N LYS A 452 0.40 -18.36 42.55
CA LYS A 452 0.68 -17.18 43.38
C LYS A 452 -0.47 -16.18 43.33
N PRO A 453 -0.78 -15.52 44.46
CA PRO A 453 -1.90 -14.58 44.54
C PRO A 453 -1.71 -13.35 43.64
N TYR A 454 -0.47 -12.94 43.38
CA TYR A 454 -0.15 -11.82 42.50
C TYR A 454 -0.21 -12.16 41.00
N SER A 455 -0.52 -13.40 40.61
CA SER A 455 -0.47 -13.85 39.21
C SER A 455 -1.31 -12.99 38.26
N TYR A 456 -2.54 -12.64 38.64
CA TYR A 456 -3.40 -11.79 37.80
C TYR A 456 -2.92 -10.35 37.71
N ILE A 457 -2.40 -9.79 38.81
CA ILE A 457 -1.85 -8.44 38.84
C ILE A 457 -0.61 -8.38 37.94
N LEU A 458 0.30 -9.35 38.07
CA LEU A 458 1.51 -9.43 37.27
C LEU A 458 1.18 -9.52 35.77
N GLN A 459 0.26 -10.41 35.37
CA GLN A 459 -0.18 -10.53 33.98
C GLN A 459 -0.81 -9.24 33.46
N PHE A 460 -1.65 -8.59 34.27
CA PHE A 460 -2.26 -7.30 33.91
C PHE A 460 -1.21 -6.21 33.70
N THR A 461 -0.23 -6.10 34.62
CA THR A 461 0.84 -5.11 34.53
C THR A 461 1.72 -5.34 33.30
N ILE A 462 2.13 -6.58 33.03
CA ILE A 462 2.93 -6.91 31.83
C ILE A 462 2.15 -6.56 30.57
N SER A 463 0.88 -6.99 30.47
CA SER A 463 0.06 -6.69 29.30
C SER A 463 -0.17 -5.19 29.10
N LEU A 464 -0.31 -4.40 30.18
CA LEU A 464 -0.42 -2.96 30.07
C LEU A 464 0.90 -2.32 29.59
N GLY A 465 2.04 -2.82 30.05
CA GLY A 465 3.36 -2.43 29.56
C GLY A 465 3.52 -2.68 28.05
N GLN A 466 3.18 -3.88 27.59
CA GLN A 466 3.21 -4.24 26.17
C GLN A 466 2.30 -3.35 25.32
N LEU A 467 1.08 -3.08 25.79
CA LEU A 467 0.15 -2.18 25.10
C LEU A 467 0.68 -0.75 25.05
N TYR A 468 1.27 -0.27 26.13
CA TYR A 468 1.89 1.05 26.19
C TYR A 468 3.08 1.15 25.25
N GLY A 469 4.02 0.20 25.30
CA GLY A 469 5.18 0.14 24.41
C GLY A 469 4.76 0.10 22.94
N THR A 470 3.77 -0.73 22.61
CA THR A 470 3.24 -0.83 21.25
C THR A 470 2.50 0.44 20.81
N ALA A 471 1.76 1.09 21.71
CA ALA A 471 1.12 2.37 21.42
C ALA A 471 2.15 3.47 21.15
N VAL A 472 3.20 3.57 21.97
CA VAL A 472 4.32 4.49 21.74
C VAL A 472 4.96 4.20 20.39
N TYR A 473 5.23 2.93 20.09
CA TYR A 473 5.84 2.48 18.84
C TYR A 473 5.05 2.87 17.56
N PHE A 474 3.72 2.74 17.59
CA PHE A 474 2.85 3.17 16.48
C PHE A 474 2.65 4.69 16.44
N ILE A 475 2.51 5.35 17.59
CA ILE A 475 2.30 6.81 17.64
C ILE A 475 3.55 7.54 17.13
N THR A 476 4.74 7.14 17.53
CA THR A 476 5.98 7.79 17.07
C THR A 476 6.15 7.65 15.55
N SER A 477 5.77 6.51 14.98
CA SER A 477 5.85 6.29 13.53
C SER A 477 4.89 7.20 12.76
N LEU A 478 3.66 7.34 13.27
CA LEU A 478 2.63 8.20 12.69
C LEU A 478 3.03 9.67 12.74
N LEU A 479 3.66 10.10 13.84
CA LEU A 479 4.18 11.45 14.00
C LEU A 479 5.37 11.73 13.08
N GLU A 480 6.19 10.72 12.76
CA GLU A 480 7.31 10.79 11.83
C GLU A 480 6.91 10.65 10.35
N GLY A 481 5.61 10.44 10.06
CA GLY A 481 5.07 10.46 8.70
C GLY A 481 5.13 9.13 7.94
N ASP A 482 5.22 7.99 8.65
CA ASP A 482 5.16 6.62 8.10
C ASP A 482 6.11 6.33 6.93
N ASN A 483 7.26 7.00 6.88
CA ASN A 483 8.25 6.85 5.82
C ASN A 483 9.51 6.12 6.32
N PHE A 484 9.35 4.90 6.84
CA PHE A 484 10.44 4.10 7.42
C PHE A 484 10.49 2.67 6.88
N ALA A 485 9.51 2.23 6.08
CA ALA A 485 9.47 0.87 5.54
C ALA A 485 10.05 0.83 4.12
N ALA A 486 10.90 -0.17 3.84
CA ALA A 486 11.53 -0.35 2.53
C ALA A 486 10.54 -0.66 1.40
N SER A 487 9.39 -1.24 1.74
CA SER A 487 8.29 -1.47 0.81
C SER A 487 6.95 -1.62 1.55
N PRO A 488 5.80 -1.50 0.85
CA PRO A 488 4.50 -1.80 1.45
C PRO A 488 4.40 -3.24 1.99
N TYR A 489 5.03 -4.22 1.32
CA TYR A 489 5.05 -5.59 1.84
C TYR A 489 5.66 -5.64 3.25
N TYR A 490 6.81 -5.00 3.42
CA TYR A 490 7.51 -4.94 4.68
C TYR A 490 6.71 -4.14 5.73
N TYR A 491 6.08 -3.04 5.34
CA TYR A 491 5.18 -2.30 6.22
C TYR A 491 4.03 -3.18 6.75
N TYR A 492 3.29 -3.87 5.89
CA TYR A 492 2.11 -4.60 6.38
C TYR A 492 2.47 -5.96 7.00
N ALA A 493 3.39 -6.72 6.42
CA ALA A 493 3.73 -8.04 6.92
C ALA A 493 4.57 -7.99 8.20
N TYR A 494 5.52 -7.06 8.30
CA TYR A 494 6.42 -6.96 9.45
C TYR A 494 5.91 -5.91 10.42
N TYR A 495 5.77 -4.66 9.98
CA TYR A 495 5.44 -3.56 10.88
C TYR A 495 4.01 -3.65 11.45
N VAL A 496 3.00 -3.94 10.63
CA VAL A 496 1.61 -4.06 11.12
C VAL A 496 1.33 -5.45 11.68
N THR A 497 1.53 -6.50 10.88
CA THR A 497 1.04 -7.85 11.22
C THR A 497 1.85 -8.50 12.33
N ALA A 498 3.19 -8.39 12.32
CA ALA A 498 4.01 -9.00 13.37
C ALA A 498 3.76 -8.35 14.74
N ASN A 499 3.50 -7.04 14.77
CA ASN A 499 3.22 -6.32 16.02
C ASN A 499 1.75 -6.47 16.50
N ALA A 500 0.81 -6.84 15.62
CA ALA A 500 -0.61 -6.97 15.98
C ALA A 500 -0.88 -7.95 17.13
N SER A 501 -0.09 -9.02 17.26
CA SER A 501 -0.22 -9.97 18.37
C SER A 501 0.06 -9.34 19.73
N TRP A 502 0.99 -8.39 19.81
CA TRP A 502 1.31 -7.64 21.02
C TRP A 502 0.28 -6.54 21.36
N VAL A 503 -0.71 -6.33 20.48
CA VAL A 503 -1.90 -5.51 20.80
C VAL A 503 -3.07 -6.41 21.21
N VAL A 504 -3.41 -7.39 20.38
CA VAL A 504 -4.65 -8.15 20.53
C VAL A 504 -4.60 -9.07 21.76
N ILE A 505 -3.53 -9.84 21.91
CA ILE A 505 -3.44 -10.85 22.99
C ILE A 505 -3.33 -10.17 24.36
N PRO A 506 -2.44 -9.17 24.57
CA PRO A 506 -2.39 -8.42 25.83
C PRO A 506 -3.71 -7.74 26.19
N THR A 507 -4.45 -7.21 25.22
CA THR A 507 -5.79 -6.65 25.46
C THR A 507 -6.76 -7.69 26.06
N LEU A 508 -6.80 -8.89 25.48
CA LEU A 508 -7.65 -9.98 25.99
C LEU A 508 -7.22 -10.42 27.40
N ILE A 509 -5.91 -10.49 27.66
CA ILE A 509 -5.36 -10.80 28.98
C ILE A 509 -5.71 -9.72 29.99
N CYS A 510 -5.58 -8.45 29.64
CA CYS A 510 -5.98 -7.31 30.48
C CYS A 510 -7.45 -7.42 30.89
N ILE A 511 -8.36 -7.65 29.94
CA ILE A 511 -9.80 -7.81 30.20
C ILE A 511 -10.04 -8.98 31.16
N ARG A 512 -9.38 -10.13 30.93
CA ARG A 512 -9.51 -11.31 31.79
C ARG A 512 -9.01 -11.03 33.21
N CYS A 513 -7.80 -10.48 33.34
CA CYS A 513 -7.18 -10.22 34.63
C CYS A 513 -7.96 -9.17 35.40
N TRP A 514 -8.40 -8.10 34.75
CA TRP A 514 -9.25 -7.07 35.36
C TRP A 514 -10.53 -7.67 35.97
N LYS A 515 -11.24 -8.53 35.21
CA LYS A 515 -12.43 -9.24 35.71
C LYS A 515 -12.13 -10.13 36.90
N LYS A 516 -10.95 -10.76 36.96
CA LYS A 516 -10.54 -11.63 38.07
C LYS A 516 -10.11 -10.85 39.31
N ILE A 517 -9.44 -9.71 39.12
CA ILE A 517 -9.01 -8.80 40.19
C ILE A 517 -10.24 -8.12 40.82
N CYS A 518 -11.17 -7.64 39.99
CA CYS A 518 -12.37 -6.92 40.44
C CYS A 518 -13.54 -7.82 40.82
N ALA A 519 -13.41 -9.14 40.69
CA ALA A 519 -14.43 -10.06 41.15
C ALA A 519 -14.65 -9.82 42.65
N PRO A 520 -15.90 -9.63 43.13
CA PRO A 520 -16.16 -9.47 44.55
C PRO A 520 -15.51 -10.62 45.30
N ALA A 521 -14.82 -10.32 46.40
CA ALA A 521 -14.33 -11.32 47.35
C ALA A 521 -15.52 -12.01 48.05
N ALA A 522 -16.39 -12.65 47.29
CA ALA A 522 -17.47 -13.48 47.74
C ALA A 522 -16.84 -14.76 48.32
N PHE A 523 -16.27 -14.65 49.53
CA PHE A 523 -16.13 -15.71 50.55
C PHE A 523 -15.24 -15.32 51.74
N GLN A 524 -14.95 -14.03 52.01
CA GLN A 524 -14.34 -13.65 53.31
C GLN A 524 -15.38 -13.35 54.42
N GLY A 525 -16.68 -13.30 54.12
CA GLY A 525 -17.75 -13.03 55.10
C GLY A 525 -18.65 -14.21 55.51
N ALA A 526 -18.65 -15.34 54.79
CA ALA A 526 -19.69 -16.38 54.95
C ALA A 526 -19.27 -17.62 55.76
N LYS A 527 -18.14 -17.59 56.47
CA LYS A 527 -17.67 -18.71 57.33
C LYS A 527 -17.38 -18.33 58.79
N LYS A 528 -17.80 -17.16 59.27
CA LYS A 528 -17.61 -16.75 60.68
C LYS A 528 -18.87 -16.61 61.53
N THR A 529 -20.03 -17.06 61.06
CA THR A 529 -21.26 -17.05 61.87
C THR A 529 -22.09 -18.30 61.64
N LYS A 530 -21.77 -19.36 62.39
CA LYS A 530 -22.68 -20.23 63.17
C LYS A 530 -21.98 -21.56 63.52
N SER A 531 -21.05 -21.46 64.46
CA SER A 531 -20.77 -22.54 65.42
C SER A 531 -20.64 -21.88 66.81
N ARG A 532 -21.77 -21.71 67.47
CA ARG A 532 -21.93 -21.84 68.91
C ARG A 532 -23.41 -21.88 69.24
#